data_AF-A0A957HMJ2-F1
#
_entry.id   AF-A0A957HMJ2-F1
#
_cell.length_a   1.000
_cell.length_b   1.000
_cell.length_c   1.000
_cell.angle_alpha   90.00
_cell.angle_beta   90.00
_cell.angle_gamma   90.00
#
_symmetry.space_group_name_H-M   'P 1'
#
loop_
_entity.id
_entity.type
_entity.pdbx_description
1 polymer ?
#
loop_
_entity_poly.entity_id
_entity_poly.type
_entity_poly.pdbx_seq_one_letter_code
_entity_poly.pdbx_strand_id
1 'polypeptide(L)' 'MNIRPSPIAGRWYPGRPLRLRETISRYIETADQDMVPGKVWGVLAPHAGFVYSGPVAAYAFACVASLQPELVVVLSPYHH' A
#
# COMPACT_ATOMS: atom_id res chain seq x y z
N MET A 1 6.64 23.83 10.18
CA MET A 1 6.00 22.55 9.81
C MET A 1 7.01 21.75 9.00
N ASN A 2 7.56 20.67 9.54
CA ASN A 2 8.62 19.90 8.89
C ASN A 2 7.96 18.81 8.03
N ILE A 3 7.47 19.19 6.85
CA ILE A 3 6.77 18.28 5.94
C ILE A 3 7.82 17.56 5.09
N ARG A 4 7.74 16.24 5.00
CA ARG A 4 8.55 15.42 4.08
C ARG A 4 7.73 15.15 2.80
N PRO A 5 7.93 15.90 1.71
CA PRO A 5 7.24 15.61 0.46
C PRO A 5 7.72 14.27 -0.11
N SER A 6 6.86 13.62 -0.90
CA SER A 6 7.26 12.40 -1.59
C SER A 6 8.18 12.73 -2.78
N PRO A 7 9.40 12.18 -2.84
CA PRO A 7 10.31 12.39 -3.96
C PRO A 7 9.93 11.58 -5.22
N ILE A 8 8.97 10.66 -5.11
CA ILE A 8 8.63 9.68 -6.15
C ILE A 8 7.19 9.81 -6.69
N ALA A 9 6.41 10.75 -6.17
CA ALA A 9 5.07 11.04 -6.66
C ALA A 9 5.10 11.48 -8.13
N GLY A 10 4.19 10.94 -8.95
CA GLY A 10 4.16 11.19 -10.39
C GLY A 10 5.16 10.35 -11.20
N ARG A 11 6.05 9.59 -10.54
CA ARG A 11 6.99 8.66 -11.19
C ARG A 11 6.70 7.20 -10.82
N TRP A 12 6.63 6.91 -9.53
CA TRP A 12 6.40 5.54 -9.03
C TRP A 12 4.91 5.25 -8.84
N TYR A 13 4.11 6.28 -8.62
CA TYR A 13 2.66 6.21 -8.48
C TYR A 13 2.01 7.52 -8.98
N PRO A 14 0.70 7.55 -9.25
CA PRO A 14 0.03 8.75 -9.74
C PRO A 14 0.23 9.96 -8.81
N GLY A 15 0.73 11.08 -9.36
CA GLY A 15 0.97 12.31 -8.58
C GLY A 15 -0.30 13.09 -8.23
N ARG A 16 -1.44 12.76 -8.85
CA ARG A 16 -2.74 13.40 -8.58
C ARG A 16 -3.52 12.59 -7.54
N PRO A 17 -3.99 13.20 -6.43
CA PRO A 17 -4.65 12.47 -5.34
C PRO A 17 -5.85 11.63 -5.78
N LEU A 18 -6.73 12.18 -6.63
CA LEU A 18 -7.91 11.44 -7.13
C LEU A 18 -7.52 10.20 -7.91
N ARG A 19 -6.55 10.33 -8.83
CA ARG A 19 -6.02 9.20 -9.62
C ARG A 19 -5.32 8.16 -8.76
N LEU A 20 -4.58 8.60 -7.75
CA LEU A 20 -3.93 7.71 -6.79
C LEU A 20 -4.97 6.88 -6.03
N ARG A 21 -6.01 7.52 -5.51
CA ARG A 21 -7.11 6.85 -4.80
C ARG A 21 -7.81 5.83 -5.70
N GLU A 22 -8.25 6.23 -6.89
CA GLU A 22 -8.88 5.33 -7.87
C GLU A 22 -7.99 4.11 -8.19
N THR A 23 -6.69 4.34 -8.33
CA THR A 23 -5.72 3.27 -8.64
C THR A 23 -5.61 2.28 -7.49
N ILE A 24 -5.48 2.75 -6.25
CA ILE A 24 -5.38 1.88 -5.07
C ILE A 24 -6.70 1.14 -4.82
N SER A 25 -7.84 1.84 -4.88
CA SER A 25 -9.16 1.24 -4.69
C SER A 25 -9.39 0.09 -5.65
N ARG A 26 -9.10 0.29 -6.94
CA ARG A 26 -9.21 -0.77 -7.94
C ARG A 26 -8.33 -1.97 -7.61
N TYR A 27 -7.09 -1.77 -7.18
CA TYR A 27 -6.22 -2.89 -6.83
C TYR A 27 -6.76 -3.69 -5.63
N ILE A 28 -7.24 -3.00 -4.60
CA ILE A 28 -7.82 -3.65 -3.40
C ILE A 28 -9.11 -4.40 -3.75
N GLU A 29 -9.99 -3.79 -4.56
CA GLU A 29 -11.24 -4.41 -5.01
C GLU A 29 -11.01 -5.67 -5.84
N THR A 30 -9.91 -5.73 -6.60
CA THR A 30 -9.54 -6.90 -7.41
C THR A 30 -8.76 -7.96 -6.63
N ALA A 31 -8.27 -7.64 -5.43
CA ALA A 31 -7.53 -8.58 -4.62
C ALA A 31 -8.52 -9.57 -3.98
N ASP A 32 -8.55 -10.79 -4.51
CA ASP A 32 -9.35 -11.85 -3.89
C ASP A 32 -8.80 -12.16 -2.49
N GLN A 33 -9.72 -12.37 -1.56
CA GLN A 33 -9.42 -12.60 -0.16
C GLN A 33 -9.75 -14.05 0.17
N ASP A 34 -8.85 -14.95 -0.21
CA ASP A 34 -8.78 -16.21 0.52
C ASP A 34 -8.53 -15.86 1.98
N MET A 35 -9.46 -16.26 2.84
CA MET A 35 -9.50 -15.80 4.22
C MET A 35 -8.25 -16.26 4.95
N VAL A 36 -7.35 -15.34 5.26
CA VAL A 36 -6.18 -15.63 6.10
C VAL A 36 -6.71 -15.95 7.51
N PRO A 37 -6.52 -17.17 8.02
CA PRO A 37 -7.07 -17.54 9.32
C PRO A 37 -6.35 -16.79 10.44
N GLY A 38 -7.13 -16.38 11.45
CA GLY A 38 -6.61 -15.73 12.65
C GLY A 38 -6.41 -14.22 12.51
N LYS A 39 -5.70 -13.64 13.48
CA LYS A 39 -5.47 -12.19 13.57
C LYS A 39 -4.23 -11.78 12.78
N VAL A 40 -4.40 -10.91 11.80
CA VAL A 40 -3.30 -10.30 11.06
C VAL A 40 -2.77 -9.07 11.81
N TRP A 41 -1.50 -9.09 12.20
CA TRP A 41 -0.84 -7.98 12.92
C TRP A 41 -0.03 -7.06 12.01
N GLY A 42 0.32 -7.53 10.82
CA GLY A 42 1.15 -6.81 9.87
C GLY A 42 1.20 -7.53 8.53
N VAL A 43 1.73 -6.85 7.53
CA VAL A 43 1.78 -7.31 6.15
C VAL A 43 3.15 -7.06 5.56
N LEU A 44 3.57 -7.92 4.65
CA LEU A 44 4.75 -7.72 3.83
C LEU A 44 4.29 -7.36 2.42
N ALA A 45 4.79 -6.24 1.89
CA ALA A 45 4.41 -5.77 0.57
C ALA A 45 5.65 -5.38 -0.25
N PRO A 46 5.63 -5.61 -1.57
CA PRO A 46 6.66 -5.10 -2.47
C PRO A 46 6.59 -3.57 -2.54
N HIS A 47 7.73 -2.93 -2.83
CA HIS A 47 7.87 -1.48 -2.81
C HIS A 47 8.24 -0.86 -4.16
N ALA A 48 8.09 -1.57 -5.28
CA ALA A 48 8.33 -1.03 -6.62
C ALA A 48 7.24 -0.02 -7.05
N GLY A 49 7.37 0.53 -8.25
CA GLY A 49 6.32 1.39 -8.84
C GLY A 49 4.97 0.65 -8.94
N PHE A 50 3.88 1.38 -8.74
CA PHE A 50 2.51 0.83 -8.63
C PHE A 50 2.08 0.02 -9.86
N VAL A 51 2.56 0.40 -11.05
CA VAL A 51 2.31 -0.36 -12.29
C VAL A 51 2.83 -1.79 -12.21
N TYR A 52 3.93 -2.01 -11.49
CA TYR A 52 4.58 -3.32 -11.37
C TYR A 52 4.14 -4.09 -10.13
N SER A 53 4.04 -3.41 -8.99
CA SER A 53 3.85 -4.08 -7.70
C SER A 53 2.56 -3.69 -6.96
N GLY A 54 1.81 -2.70 -7.46
CA GLY A 54 0.56 -2.25 -6.83
C GLY A 54 -0.48 -3.35 -6.69
N PRO A 55 -0.80 -4.12 -7.77
CA PRO A 55 -1.74 -5.24 -7.67
C PRO A 55 -1.32 -6.30 -6.65
N VAL A 56 -0.03 -6.64 -6.58
CA VAL A 56 0.48 -7.64 -5.62
C VAL A 56 0.43 -7.10 -4.18
N ALA A 57 0.81 -5.84 -3.97
CA ALA A 57 0.73 -5.21 -2.66
C ALA A 57 -0.72 -5.17 -2.14
N ALA A 58 -1.72 -5.07 -3.03
CA ALA A 58 -3.12 -5.00 -2.64
C ALA A 58 -3.62 -6.27 -1.94
N TYR A 59 -3.14 -7.47 -2.29
CA TYR A 59 -3.44 -8.70 -1.55
C TYR A 59 -3.01 -8.61 -0.09
N ALA A 60 -1.82 -8.06 0.16
CA ALA A 60 -1.30 -7.86 1.50
C ALA A 60 -2.16 -6.84 2.26
N PHE A 61 -2.40 -5.66 1.68
CA PHE A 61 -3.19 -4.60 2.33
C PHE A 61 -4.67 -4.95 2.52
N ALA A 62 -5.26 -5.78 1.65
CA ALA A 62 -6.62 -6.27 1.80
C ALA A 62 -6.81 -7.02 3.13
N CYS A 63 -5.81 -7.80 3.56
CA CYS A 63 -5.83 -8.56 4.82
C CYS A 63 -5.92 -7.68 6.08
N VAL A 64 -5.60 -6.38 5.97
CA VAL A 64 -5.63 -5.42 7.08
C VAL A 64 -6.55 -4.23 6.83
N ALA A 65 -7.35 -4.26 5.75
CA ALA A 65 -8.17 -3.12 5.33
C ALA A 65 -9.27 -2.75 6.34
N SER A 66 -9.70 -3.71 7.17
CA SER A 66 -10.69 -3.49 8.24
C SER A 66 -10.08 -3.01 9.56
N LEU A 67 -8.74 -3.04 9.68
CA LEU A 67 -8.06 -2.61 10.91
C LEU A 67 -8.10 -1.08 11.02
N GLN A 68 -8.25 -0.60 12.25
CA GLN A 68 -8.18 0.82 12.60
C GLN A 68 -7.11 1.02 13.68
N PRO A 69 -5.82 0.85 13.34
CA PRO A 69 -4.74 0.94 14.32
C PRO A 69 -4.48 2.39 14.73
N GLU A 70 -4.15 2.60 16.01
CA GLU A 70 -3.65 3.90 16.51
C GLU A 70 -2.22 4.18 16.03
N LEU A 71 -1.44 3.13 15.74
CA LEU A 71 -0.05 3.22 15.32
C LEU A 71 0.22 2.28 14.14
N VAL A 72 0.85 2.83 13.09
CA VAL A 72 1.39 2.05 11.98
C VAL A 72 2.91 2.20 11.96
N VAL A 73 3.62 1.08 12.00
CA VAL A 73 5.08 1.04 11.86
C VAL A 73 5.42 0.59 10.44
N VAL A 74 6.21 1.39 9.71
CA VAL A 74 6.71 1.05 8.38
C VAL A 74 8.19 0.70 8.50
N LEU A 75 8.53 -0.55 8.22
CA LEU A 75 9.91 -1.04 8.15
C LEU A 75 10.29 -1.27 6.69
N SER A 76 11.38 -0.68 6.25
CA SER A 76 11.89 -0.88 4.89
C SER A 76 13.42 -0.90 4.85
N PRO A 77 14.00 -1.64 3.90
CA PRO A 77 15.44 -1.58 3.65
C PRO A 77 15.87 -0.18 3.16
N TYR A 78 17.09 0.19 3.54
CA TYR A 78 17.77 1.39 3.07
C TYR A 78 18.54 1.05 1.78
N HIS A 79 18.27 1.79 0.70
CA HIS A 79 18.80 1.51 -0.65
C HIS A 79 19.68 2.65 -1.22
N HIS A 80 20.16 3.53 -0.35
CA HIS A 80 21.07 4.60 -0.74
C HIS A 80 22.52 4.13 -0.69
#